data_AF-A0A9X2AKK4-F1
#
_entry.id   AF-A0A9X2AKK4-F1
#
_cell.length_a   1.000
_cell.length_b   1.000
_cell.length_c   1.000
_cell.angle_alpha   90.00
_cell.angle_beta   90.00
_cell.angle_gamma   90.00
#
_symmetry.space_group_name_H-M   'P 1'
#
loop_
_entity.id
_entity.type
_entity.pdbx_description
1 polymer ?
#
loop_
_entity_poly.entity_id
_entity_poly.type
_entity_poly.pdbx_seq_one_letter_code
_entity_poly.pdbx_strand_id
1 'polypeptide(L)'
;MKTLQTMNANKYFITIFIFYCTFSFSQKKEDVYFILKENNSQYLITANFNQDLEYITLFRRKEYELHKKKVKEAKKNGIYEYNPDSGRDNLKIKVPKLTFEIISKNKISECEFLNLKLIDYKWILNNSWKKIAKQPYDFKDIYFLHKIKDGKYISYKVGLTIVEY
;
A
#
# COMPACT_ATOMS: atom_id res chain seq x y z
N MET A 1 -49.78 56.90 -16.05
CA MET A 1 -48.51 56.65 -15.32
C MET A 1 -48.37 55.15 -15.13
N LYS A 2 -47.40 54.51 -15.78
CA LYS A 2 -47.09 53.07 -15.62
C LYS A 2 -46.02 52.93 -14.54
N THR A 3 -46.33 52.20 -13.47
CA THR A 3 -45.35 51.79 -12.45
C THR A 3 -44.59 50.57 -12.96
N LEU A 4 -43.30 50.74 -13.22
CA LEU A 4 -42.37 49.64 -13.53
C LEU A 4 -42.11 48.86 -12.24
N GLN A 5 -42.57 47.61 -12.19
CA GLN A 5 -42.15 46.64 -11.18
C GLN A 5 -40.66 46.36 -11.37
N THR A 6 -39.83 46.80 -10.43
CA THR A 6 -38.43 46.45 -10.35
C THR A 6 -38.32 44.98 -9.93
N MET A 7 -38.12 44.09 -10.91
CA MET A 7 -37.77 42.70 -10.63
C MET A 7 -36.44 42.66 -9.86
N ASN A 8 -36.47 41.98 -8.72
CA ASN A 8 -35.37 41.88 -7.77
C ASN A 8 -34.26 40.96 -8.33
N ALA A 9 -33.42 41.51 -9.23
CA ALA A 9 -32.34 40.79 -9.93
C ALA A 9 -31.36 40.08 -8.98
N ASN A 10 -31.29 40.52 -7.72
CA ASN A 10 -30.48 39.88 -6.66
C ASN A 10 -30.94 38.47 -6.30
N LYS A 11 -32.21 38.10 -6.52
CA LYS A 11 -32.67 36.73 -6.22
C LYS A 11 -32.13 35.69 -7.20
N TYR A 12 -31.88 36.05 -8.46
CA TYR A 12 -31.38 35.11 -9.47
C TYR A 12 -29.85 34.90 -9.39
N PHE A 13 -29.11 35.93 -8.99
CA PHE A 13 -27.65 35.82 -8.80
C PHE A 13 -27.27 34.87 -7.66
N ILE A 14 -28.05 34.86 -6.58
CA ILE A 14 -27.81 33.98 -5.42
C ILE A 14 -28.05 32.50 -5.79
N THR A 15 -29.06 32.22 -6.62
CA THR A 15 -29.37 30.84 -7.06
C THR A 15 -28.27 30.26 -7.94
N ILE A 16 -27.65 31.07 -8.80
CA ILE A 16 -26.55 30.63 -9.67
C ILE A 16 -25.28 30.35 -8.84
N PHE A 17 -25.02 31.15 -7.79
CA PHE A 17 -23.86 30.96 -6.92
C PHE A 17 -23.97 29.68 -6.07
N ILE A 18 -25.18 29.34 -5.60
CA ILE A 18 -25.41 28.11 -4.81
C ILE A 18 -25.30 26.85 -5.69
N PHE A 19 -25.67 26.92 -6.97
CA PHE A 19 -25.56 25.78 -7.88
C PHE A 19 -24.09 25.46 -8.23
N TYR A 20 -23.22 26.47 -8.35
CA TYR A 20 -21.80 26.27 -8.65
C TYR A 20 -20.98 25.72 -7.47
N CYS A 21 -21.43 25.90 -6.22
CA CYS A 21 -20.70 25.40 -5.05
C CYS A 21 -20.89 23.89 -4.78
N THR A 22 -21.78 23.20 -5.51
CA THR A 22 -22.08 21.77 -5.24
C THR A 22 -21.39 20.78 -6.18
N PHE A 23 -20.59 21.25 -7.15
CA PHE A 23 -19.58 20.39 -7.79
C PHE A 23 -18.37 20.20 -6.86
N SER A 24 -18.63 19.66 -5.67
CA SER A 24 -17.60 18.94 -4.94
C SER A 24 -17.25 17.74 -5.81
N PHE A 25 -16.24 17.90 -6.66
CA PHE A 25 -15.51 16.81 -7.28
C PHE A 25 -15.01 15.92 -6.13
N SER A 26 -15.82 14.94 -5.75
CA SER A 26 -15.31 13.75 -5.07
C SER A 26 -14.37 13.12 -6.09
N GLN A 27 -13.08 13.47 -6.04
CA GLN A 27 -12.04 12.78 -6.78
C GLN A 27 -12.24 11.29 -6.49
N LYS A 28 -12.72 10.55 -7.49
CA LYS A 28 -12.96 9.12 -7.33
C LYS A 28 -11.61 8.50 -7.01
N LYS A 29 -11.47 8.00 -5.79
CA LYS A 29 -10.25 7.30 -5.37
C LYS A 29 -10.04 6.11 -6.30
N GLU A 30 -8.84 5.99 -6.84
CA GLU A 30 -8.48 4.93 -7.77
C GLU A 30 -7.79 3.78 -7.04
N ASP A 31 -7.90 2.58 -7.61
CA ASP A 31 -7.13 1.42 -7.16
C ASP A 31 -5.67 1.60 -7.57
N VAL A 32 -4.75 1.21 -6.68
CA VAL A 32 -3.31 1.32 -6.91
C VAL A 32 -2.66 -0.07 -6.90
N TYR A 33 -1.62 -0.22 -7.72
CA TYR A 33 -1.03 -1.51 -8.01
C TYR A 33 0.48 -1.49 -7.78
N PHE A 34 0.96 -2.40 -6.95
CA PHE A 34 2.37 -2.53 -6.60
C PHE A 34 2.93 -3.84 -7.14
N ILE A 35 4.00 -3.77 -7.93
CA ILE A 35 4.62 -4.96 -8.52
C ILE A 35 5.62 -5.56 -7.53
N LEU A 36 5.35 -6.79 -7.13
CA LEU A 36 6.24 -7.61 -6.33
C LEU A 36 7.40 -8.13 -7.18
N LYS A 37 8.61 -7.69 -6.83
CA LYS A 37 9.85 -8.12 -7.48
C LYS A 37 10.68 -8.92 -6.47
N GLU A 38 10.91 -10.20 -6.75
CA GLU A 38 11.68 -11.10 -5.87
C GLU A 38 13.09 -10.54 -5.59
N ASN A 39 13.74 -9.97 -6.61
CA ASN A 39 15.07 -9.37 -6.52
C ASN A 39 15.05 -7.84 -6.47
N ASN A 40 14.20 -7.25 -5.61
CA ASN A 40 14.19 -5.81 -5.38
C ASN A 40 15.33 -5.35 -4.47
N SER A 41 15.98 -4.20 -4.74
CA SER A 41 17.07 -3.68 -3.90
C SER A 41 16.62 -3.04 -2.58
N GLN A 42 15.36 -2.62 -2.48
CA GLN A 42 14.84 -1.87 -1.32
C GLN A 42 14.13 -2.76 -0.31
N TYR A 43 13.52 -3.85 -0.78
CA TYR A 43 12.76 -4.77 0.07
C TYR A 43 13.04 -6.24 -0.22
N LEU A 44 12.63 -7.08 0.73
CA LEU A 44 12.58 -8.53 0.62
C LEU A 44 11.15 -8.99 0.85
N ILE A 45 10.73 -9.98 0.08
CA ILE A 45 9.43 -10.62 0.22
C ILE A 45 9.68 -11.95 0.93
N THR A 46 9.00 -12.19 2.04
CA THR A 46 8.94 -13.51 2.67
C THR A 46 7.54 -14.07 2.46
N ALA A 47 7.30 -14.61 1.27
CA ALA A 47 6.03 -15.24 0.95
C ALA A 47 6.31 -16.44 0.08
N ASN A 48 5.67 -17.57 0.40
CA ASN A 48 5.62 -18.71 -0.50
C ASN A 48 4.36 -18.58 -1.36
N PHE A 49 4.50 -18.05 -2.57
CA PHE A 49 3.40 -17.79 -3.50
C PHE A 49 2.71 -19.06 -4.06
N ASN A 50 3.09 -20.25 -3.58
CA ASN A 50 2.54 -21.54 -4.00
C ASN A 50 1.45 -22.13 -3.07
N GLN A 51 1.12 -21.48 -1.94
CA GLN A 51 0.16 -21.99 -0.93
C GLN A 51 -0.96 -20.98 -0.62
N ASP A 52 -1.89 -21.34 0.27
CA ASP A 52 -2.91 -20.47 0.88
C ASP A 52 -2.24 -19.35 1.68
N LEU A 53 -1.69 -18.38 0.94
CA LEU A 53 -1.01 -17.23 1.47
C LEU A 53 -2.05 -16.28 2.04
N GLU A 54 -2.04 -16.11 3.36
CA GLU A 54 -2.90 -15.16 4.07
C GLU A 54 -2.26 -13.78 4.16
N TYR A 55 -0.92 -13.71 4.17
CA TYR A 55 -0.18 -12.46 4.36
C TYR A 55 0.98 -12.29 3.39
N ILE A 56 1.24 -11.05 3.00
CA ILE A 56 2.47 -10.64 2.30
C ILE A 56 3.24 -9.69 3.21
N THR A 57 4.47 -10.06 3.54
CA THR A 57 5.37 -9.23 4.35
C THR A 57 6.51 -8.68 3.50
N LEU A 58 6.70 -7.36 3.56
CA LEU A 58 7.80 -6.64 2.93
C LEU A 58 8.80 -6.21 4.02
N PHE A 59 9.98 -6.81 4.03
CA PHE A 59 11.08 -6.43 4.92
C PHE A 59 11.96 -5.39 4.25
N ARG A 60 12.43 -4.39 4.99
CA ARG A 60 13.44 -3.47 4.47
C ARG A 60 14.77 -4.21 4.30
N ARG A 61 15.27 -4.28 3.06
CA ARG A 61 16.39 -5.17 2.70
C ARG A 61 17.69 -4.81 3.42
N LYS A 62 18.01 -3.52 3.53
CA LYS A 62 19.27 -3.04 4.14
C LYS A 62 19.41 -3.53 5.58
N GLU A 63 18.37 -3.34 6.39
CA GLU A 63 18.32 -3.71 7.80
C GLU A 63 18.27 -5.22 7.97
N TYR A 64 17.55 -5.93 7.09
CA TYR A 64 17.51 -7.39 7.08
C TYR A 64 18.90 -8.00 6.79
N GLU A 65 19.60 -7.52 5.77
CA GLU A 65 20.94 -8.02 5.43
C GLU A 65 21.97 -7.66 6.51
N LEU A 66 21.86 -6.48 7.12
CA LEU A 66 22.67 -6.11 8.29
C LEU A 66 22.43 -7.08 9.45
N HIS A 67 21.17 -7.36 9.77
CA HIS A 67 20.80 -8.32 10.81
C HIS A 67 21.38 -9.71 10.51
N LYS A 68 21.21 -10.22 9.29
CA LYS A 68 21.75 -11.51 8.85
C LYS A 68 23.28 -11.57 8.98
N LYS A 69 23.99 -10.50 8.64
CA LYS A 69 25.45 -10.41 8.83
C LYS A 69 25.81 -10.49 10.32
N LYS A 70 25.11 -9.74 11.17
CA LYS A 70 25.34 -9.72 12.62
C LYS A 70 25.04 -11.05 13.29
N VAL A 71 23.99 -11.76 12.85
CA VAL A 71 23.71 -13.14 13.28
C VAL A 71 24.87 -14.06 12.96
N LYS A 72 25.43 -14.00 11.74
CA LYS A 72 26.59 -14.82 11.37
C LYS A 72 27.82 -14.52 12.22
N GLU A 73 28.11 -13.24 12.46
CA GLU A 73 29.21 -12.80 13.33
C GLU A 73 29.02 -13.31 14.77
N ALA A 74 27.83 -13.13 15.34
CA ALA A 74 27.50 -13.56 16.70
C ALA A 74 27.57 -15.09 16.86
N LYS A 75 27.09 -15.86 15.88
CA LYS A 75 27.20 -17.33 15.87
C LYS A 75 28.66 -17.77 15.83
N LYS A 76 29.50 -17.12 15.01
CA LYS A 76 30.94 -17.40 14.94
C LYS A 76 31.64 -17.14 16.27
N ASN A 77 31.20 -16.12 17.00
CA ASN A 77 31.77 -15.74 18.30
C ASN A 77 31.14 -16.49 19.49
N GLY A 78 30.17 -17.38 19.26
CA GLY A 78 29.50 -18.15 20.32
C GLY A 78 28.57 -17.33 21.21
N ILE A 79 28.15 -16.13 20.78
CA ILE A 79 27.34 -15.20 21.58
C ILE A 79 25.91 -15.03 21.07
N TYR A 80 25.51 -15.81 20.05
CA TYR A 80 24.17 -15.72 19.48
C TYR A 80 23.17 -16.53 20.29
N GLU A 81 22.11 -15.88 20.75
CA GLU A 81 20.99 -16.53 21.43
C GLU A 81 19.67 -16.15 20.73
N TYR A 82 18.86 -17.17 20.46
CA TYR A 82 17.52 -17.01 19.91
C TYR A 82 16.51 -17.53 20.93
N ASN A 83 15.56 -16.68 21.29
CA ASN A 83 14.45 -17.05 22.16
C ASN A 83 13.24 -17.43 21.27
N PRO A 84 12.87 -18.72 21.18
CA PRO A 84 11.78 -19.19 20.34
C PRO A 84 10.41 -18.66 20.79
N ASP A 85 10.17 -18.52 22.10
CA ASP A 85 8.89 -18.05 22.64
C ASP A 85 8.59 -16.62 22.22
N SER A 86 9.62 -15.77 22.21
CA SER A 86 9.50 -14.38 21.77
C SER A 86 9.69 -14.18 20.26
N GLY A 87 10.26 -15.17 19.58
CA GLY A 87 10.73 -15.07 18.20
C GLY A 87 11.86 -14.04 17.99
N ARG A 88 12.56 -13.61 19.04
CA ARG A 88 13.61 -12.58 19.00
C ARG A 88 14.98 -13.16 19.32
N ASP A 89 16.01 -12.54 18.76
CA ASP A 89 17.39 -12.78 19.17
C ASP A 89 17.95 -11.68 20.05
N ASN A 90 19.11 -11.97 20.66
CA ASN A 90 19.81 -11.08 21.56
C ASN A 90 20.54 -9.90 20.87
N LEU A 91 20.44 -9.75 19.55
CA LEU A 91 21.19 -8.71 18.80
C LEU A 91 20.54 -7.33 18.89
N LYS A 92 19.29 -7.23 19.37
CA LYS A 92 18.52 -5.98 19.51
C LYS A 92 18.43 -5.15 18.21
N ILE A 93 18.57 -5.80 17.05
CA ILE A 93 18.45 -5.14 15.75
C ILE A 93 17.00 -5.18 15.32
N LYS A 94 16.44 -4.00 15.06
CA LYS A 94 15.10 -3.82 14.51
C LYS A 94 15.14 -3.94 12.99
N VAL A 95 14.31 -4.82 12.44
CA VAL A 95 14.12 -4.95 10.99
C VAL A 95 12.72 -4.47 10.63
N PRO A 96 12.58 -3.24 10.10
CA PRO A 96 11.27 -2.72 9.74
C PRO A 96 10.59 -3.60 8.69
N LYS A 97 9.31 -3.90 8.93
CA LYS A 97 8.48 -4.68 8.01
C LYS A 97 7.08 -4.10 7.88
N LEU A 98 6.51 -4.26 6.68
CA LEU A 98 5.10 -4.00 6.42
C LEU A 98 4.39 -5.32 6.15
N THR A 99 3.32 -5.61 6.90
CA THR A 99 2.52 -6.82 6.71
C THR A 99 1.15 -6.47 6.18
N PHE A 100 0.78 -7.18 5.11
CA PHE A 100 -0.46 -6.99 4.37
C PHE A 100 -1.26 -8.29 4.37
N GLU A 101 -2.49 -8.24 4.84
CA GLU A 101 -3.46 -9.33 4.73
C GLU A 101 -3.98 -9.42 3.30
N ILE A 102 -4.08 -10.63 2.77
CA ILE A 102 -4.68 -10.90 1.46
C ILE A 102 -6.19 -11.04 1.65
N ILE A 103 -6.93 -10.11 1.06
CA ILE A 103 -8.39 -10.10 1.07
C ILE A 103 -8.95 -10.98 -0.05
N SER A 104 -8.33 -10.93 -1.23
CA SER A 104 -8.74 -11.74 -2.38
C SER A 104 -7.61 -11.87 -3.40
N LYS A 105 -7.63 -12.93 -4.22
CA LYS A 105 -6.66 -13.18 -5.29
C LYS A 105 -7.37 -13.38 -6.64
N ASN A 106 -6.87 -12.73 -7.68
CA ASN A 106 -7.37 -12.86 -9.06
C ASN A 106 -6.21 -13.02 -10.04
N LYS A 107 -6.43 -13.70 -11.17
CA LYS A 107 -5.47 -13.72 -12.27
C LYS A 107 -5.76 -12.54 -13.21
N ILE A 108 -4.73 -11.84 -13.64
CA ILE A 108 -4.83 -10.77 -14.64
C ILE A 108 -3.85 -11.01 -15.78
N SER A 109 -4.24 -10.57 -16.97
CA SER A 109 -3.45 -10.62 -18.19
C SER A 109 -2.54 -9.40 -18.35
N GLU A 110 -1.55 -9.50 -19.24
CA GLU A 110 -0.63 -8.39 -19.54
C GLU A 110 -1.33 -7.22 -20.25
N CYS A 111 -2.42 -7.46 -20.98
CA CYS A 111 -3.19 -6.39 -21.62
C CYS A 111 -3.94 -5.53 -20.59
N GLU A 112 -4.45 -6.15 -19.52
CA GLU A 112 -5.11 -5.43 -18.41
C GLU A 112 -4.11 -4.60 -17.60
N PHE A 113 -2.82 -4.97 -17.62
CA PHE A 113 -1.75 -4.31 -16.89
C PHE A 113 -1.47 -2.88 -17.37
N LEU A 114 -1.66 -2.57 -18.66
CA LEU A 114 -1.28 -1.28 -19.26
C LEU A 114 -2.07 -0.09 -18.71
N ASN A 115 -3.26 -0.33 -18.16
CA ASN A 115 -4.15 0.73 -17.66
C ASN A 115 -4.11 0.88 -16.13
N LEU A 116 -3.19 0.20 -15.45
CA LEU A 116 -3.12 0.19 -13.99
C LEU A 116 -2.32 1.38 -13.46
N LYS A 117 -2.81 1.97 -12.36
CA LYS A 117 -2.05 2.97 -11.60
C LYS A 117 -0.95 2.30 -10.79
N LEU A 118 0.22 2.17 -11.42
CA LEU A 118 1.39 1.56 -10.80
C LEU A 118 2.03 2.50 -9.77
N ILE A 119 2.34 1.95 -8.61
CA ILE A 119 3.02 2.64 -7.50
C ILE A 119 4.33 1.95 -7.17
N ASP A 120 5.25 2.69 -6.54
CA ASP A 120 6.53 2.17 -6.10
C ASP A 120 6.57 1.86 -4.60
N TYR A 121 7.70 1.33 -4.13
CA TYR A 121 7.87 0.96 -2.73
C TYR A 121 7.88 2.17 -1.79
N LYS A 122 8.37 3.33 -2.25
CA LYS A 122 8.36 4.57 -1.48
C LYS A 122 6.93 5.03 -1.23
N TRP A 123 6.07 4.92 -2.24
CA TRP A 123 4.64 5.20 -2.11
C TRP A 123 4.01 4.25 -1.09
N ILE A 124 4.32 2.95 -1.15
CA ILE A 124 3.82 1.97 -0.18
C ILE A 124 4.18 2.37 1.26
N LEU A 125 5.43 2.74 1.52
CA LEU A 125 5.87 3.20 2.84
C LEU A 125 5.13 4.44 3.33
N ASN A 126 4.85 5.39 2.43
CA ASN A 126 4.30 6.69 2.80
C ASN A 126 2.76 6.71 2.87
N ASN A 127 2.07 5.80 2.18
CA ASN A 127 0.62 5.90 1.98
C ASN A 127 -0.18 4.70 2.47
N SER A 128 0.39 3.49 2.50
CA SER A 128 -0.40 2.27 2.76
C SER A 128 -1.11 2.26 4.13
N TRP A 129 -0.52 2.89 5.13
CA TRP A 129 -1.04 2.95 6.51
C TRP A 129 -2.12 4.00 6.73
N LYS A 130 -2.27 4.96 5.81
CA LYS A 130 -3.19 6.10 5.98
C LYS A 130 -4.66 5.67 6.12
N LYS A 131 -5.06 4.58 5.46
CA LYS A 131 -6.41 4.01 5.55
C LYS A 131 -6.72 3.50 6.97
N ILE A 132 -5.77 2.82 7.62
CA ILE A 132 -5.93 2.36 9.01
C ILE A 132 -5.88 3.54 9.98
N ALA A 133 -4.94 4.46 9.77
CA ALA A 133 -4.77 5.63 10.62
C ALA A 133 -5.85 6.71 10.42
N LYS A 134 -6.87 6.45 9.57
CA LYS A 134 -7.95 7.38 9.22
C LYS A 134 -7.45 8.75 8.77
N GLN A 135 -6.29 8.80 8.13
CA GLN A 135 -5.72 10.02 7.57
C GLN A 135 -6.26 10.30 6.16
N PRO A 136 -6.12 11.51 5.62
CA PRO A 136 -6.44 11.77 4.21
C PRO A 136 -5.61 10.88 3.28
N TYR A 137 -6.29 10.14 2.39
CA TYR A 137 -5.66 9.26 1.40
C TYR A 137 -6.41 9.32 0.05
N ASP A 138 -5.67 9.14 -1.04
CA ASP A 138 -6.08 9.36 -2.44
C ASP A 138 -6.31 8.06 -3.24
N PHE A 139 -6.24 6.90 -2.58
CA PHE A 139 -6.42 5.58 -3.19
C PHE A 139 -7.62 4.82 -2.61
N LYS A 140 -8.20 3.89 -3.36
CA LYS A 140 -9.34 3.08 -2.89
C LYS A 140 -8.87 1.79 -2.23
N ASP A 141 -8.29 0.91 -3.05
CA ASP A 141 -7.67 -0.35 -2.62
C ASP A 141 -6.24 -0.47 -3.14
N ILE A 142 -5.44 -1.29 -2.46
CA ILE A 142 -4.07 -1.62 -2.87
C ILE A 142 -4.08 -3.05 -3.39
N TYR A 143 -3.43 -3.26 -4.53
CA TYR A 143 -3.23 -4.58 -5.13
C TYR A 143 -1.76 -4.87 -5.29
N PHE A 144 -1.34 -6.06 -4.88
CA PHE A 144 0.02 -6.55 -5.10
C PHE A 144 0.02 -7.49 -6.30
N LEU A 145 0.89 -7.21 -7.27
CA LEU A 145 1.02 -7.97 -8.51
C LEU A 145 2.24 -8.87 -8.45
N HIS A 146 2.03 -10.19 -8.43
CA HIS A 146 3.09 -11.18 -8.54
C HIS A 146 3.11 -11.75 -9.95
N LYS A 147 4.25 -11.62 -10.63
CA LYS A 147 4.42 -12.15 -11.99
C LYS A 147 4.50 -13.68 -11.94
N ILE A 148 3.66 -14.33 -12.73
CA ILE A 148 3.74 -15.77 -13.01
C ILE A 148 4.25 -15.99 -14.44
N LYS A 149 4.30 -17.24 -14.89
CA LYS A 149 4.75 -17.57 -16.25
C LYS A 149 3.87 -16.92 -17.33
N ASP A 150 4.47 -16.73 -18.51
CA ASP A 150 3.79 -16.29 -19.74
C ASP A 150 3.13 -14.90 -19.65
N GLY A 151 3.80 -13.94 -19.01
CA GLY A 151 3.33 -12.54 -18.95
C GLY A 151 2.11 -12.31 -18.05
N LYS A 152 1.61 -13.36 -17.39
CA LYS A 152 0.45 -13.27 -16.50
C LYS A 152 0.85 -12.83 -15.10
N TYR A 153 -0.09 -12.25 -14.38
CA TYR A 153 0.09 -11.86 -12.99
C TYR A 153 -1.02 -12.45 -12.11
N ILE A 154 -0.68 -12.73 -10.86
CA ILE A 154 -1.65 -12.87 -9.78
C ILE A 154 -1.76 -11.50 -9.09
N SER A 155 -2.96 -10.96 -9.05
CA SER A 155 -3.31 -9.74 -8.33
C SER A 155 -3.90 -10.10 -6.98
N TYR A 156 -3.24 -9.68 -5.91
CA TYR A 156 -3.70 -9.82 -4.54
C TYR A 156 -4.27 -8.50 -4.07
N LYS A 157 -5.58 -8.42 -3.82
CA LYS A 157 -6.15 -7.30 -3.07
C LYS A 157 -5.67 -7.42 -1.63
N VAL A 158 -5.04 -6.36 -1.13
CA VAL A 158 -4.47 -6.38 0.21
C VAL A 158 -5.09 -5.34 1.15
N GLY A 159 -5.28 -5.75 2.40
CA GLY A 159 -5.50 -4.86 3.53
C GLY A 159 -4.18 -4.68 4.28
N LEU A 160 -3.87 -3.47 4.75
CA LEU A 160 -2.72 -3.32 5.65
C LEU A 160 -3.14 -3.80 7.04
N THR A 161 -2.27 -4.57 7.71
CA THR A 161 -2.61 -5.18 9.01
C THR A 161 -1.74 -4.59 10.12
N ILE A 162 -0.40 -4.55 9.96
CA ILE A 162 0.53 -4.12 11.02
C ILE A 162 1.81 -3.53 10.42
N VAL A 163 2.24 -2.37 10.94
CA VAL A 163 3.60 -1.83 10.78
C VAL A 163 4.36 -2.15 12.07
N GLU A 164 5.42 -2.95 11.97
CA GLU A 164 6.26 -3.27 13.15
C GLU A 164 7.64 -2.63 12.95
N TYR A 165 8.03 -1.78 13.91
CA TYR A 165 9.31 -1.05 13.97
C TYR A 165 10.27 -1.66 14.98
#